data_AF-A0A7J4E6B3-F1
#
_entry.id   AF-A0A7J4E6B3-F1
#
_cell.length_a   1.000
_cell.length_b   1.000
_cell.length_c   1.000
_cell.angle_alpha   90.00
_cell.angle_beta   90.00
_cell.angle_gamma   90.00
#
_symmetry.space_group_name_H-M   'P 1'
#
loop_
_entity.id
_entity.type
_entity.pdbx_description
1 polymer ?
#
loop_
_entity_poly.entity_id
_entity_poly.type
_entity_poly.pdbx_seq_one_letter_code
_entity_poly.pdbx_strand_id
1 'polypeptide(L)'
;MSLKDRVSRVVVRVPATTANLGPGFDVHGLALNVMYDVVEAEKIEAGLTIEVEGRYAKEIPTSPKMNTAGKVVFELQRMFRGR
;
A
#
# COMPACT_ATOMS: atom_id res chain seq x y z
N MET A 1 11.83 23.10 -10.36
CA MET A 1 11.49 22.30 -9.16
C MET A 1 10.46 21.26 -9.57
N SER A 2 10.79 19.98 -9.50
CA SER A 2 9.90 18.89 -9.93
C SER A 2 8.77 18.71 -8.92
N LEU A 3 7.62 18.17 -9.34
CA LEU A 3 6.55 17.72 -8.42
C LEU A 3 7.09 16.76 -7.34
N LYS A 4 8.11 15.96 -7.70
CA LYS A 4 8.82 15.05 -6.78
C LYS A 4 9.52 15.79 -5.62
N ASP A 5 9.85 17.07 -5.79
CA ASP A 5 10.52 17.89 -4.78
C ASP A 5 9.53 18.63 -3.87
N ARG A 6 8.23 18.60 -4.19
CA ARG A 6 7.17 19.35 -3.49
C ARG A 6 6.22 18.49 -2.67
N VAL A 7 6.18 17.18 -2.93
CA VAL A 7 5.28 16.26 -2.23
C VAL A 7 6.10 15.38 -1.28
N SER A 8 6.03 15.68 0.02
CA SER A 8 6.66 14.87 1.06
C SER A 8 5.73 13.79 1.60
N ARG A 9 4.40 13.96 1.50
CA ARG A 9 3.40 13.02 2.02
C ARG A 9 2.22 12.89 1.07
N VAL A 10 1.71 11.66 0.94
CA VAL A 10 0.50 11.32 0.18
C VAL A 10 -0.40 10.45 1.04
N VAL A 11 -1.70 10.70 1.00
CA VAL A 11 -2.73 9.91 1.69
C VAL A 11 -3.74 9.40 0.67
N VAL A 12 -4.03 8.10 0.67
CA VAL A 12 -4.93 7.45 -0.28
C VAL A 12 -5.90 6.54 0.45
N ARG A 13 -7.16 6.51 0.00
CA ARG A 13 -8.16 5.51 0.40
C ARG A 13 -8.15 4.37 -0.60
N VAL A 14 -7.86 3.16 -0.14
CA VAL A 14 -7.76 1.95 -0.97
C VAL A 14 -8.99 1.08 -0.72
N PRO A 15 -9.92 0.95 -1.68
CA PRO A 15 -11.15 0.21 -1.47
C PRO A 15 -10.89 -1.27 -1.25
N ALA A 16 -11.67 -1.89 -0.35
CA ALA A 16 -11.75 -3.33 -0.26
C ALA A 16 -12.31 -3.89 -1.58
N THR A 17 -11.90 -5.10 -1.94
CA THR A 17 -12.37 -5.79 -3.15
C THR A 17 -12.99 -7.14 -2.79
N THR A 18 -13.96 -7.57 -3.59
CA THR A 18 -14.38 -8.98 -3.65
C THR A 18 -13.93 -9.59 -4.98
N ALA A 19 -13.71 -10.89 -5.00
CA ALA A 19 -13.25 -11.64 -6.17
C ALA A 19 -14.02 -12.96 -6.31
N ASN A 20 -13.79 -13.68 -7.41
CA ASN A 20 -14.37 -15.01 -7.67
C ASN A 20 -15.91 -15.01 -7.73
N LEU A 21 -16.47 -14.00 -8.41
CA LEU A 21 -17.92 -13.81 -8.52
C LEU A 21 -18.54 -14.86 -9.46
N GLY A 22 -19.18 -15.87 -8.87
CA GLY A 22 -19.91 -16.93 -9.58
C GLY A 22 -19.01 -17.72 -10.54
N PRO A 23 -19.38 -17.89 -11.82
CA PRO A 23 -18.55 -18.61 -12.80
C PRO A 23 -17.24 -17.88 -13.16
N GLY A 24 -17.03 -16.66 -12.66
CA GLY A 24 -15.84 -15.84 -12.94
C GLY A 24 -14.66 -16.07 -12.00
N PHE A 25 -14.42 -17.32 -11.59
CA PHE A 25 -13.25 -17.68 -10.79
C PHE A 25 -11.95 -17.18 -11.46
N ASP A 26 -11.06 -16.55 -10.68
CA ASP A 26 -9.79 -15.95 -11.12
C ASP A 26 -9.89 -14.88 -12.23
N VAL A 27 -11.09 -14.39 -12.56
CA VAL A 27 -11.31 -13.37 -13.61
C VAL A 27 -12.02 -12.13 -13.07
N HIS A 28 -13.11 -12.31 -12.32
CA HIS A 28 -13.91 -11.18 -11.85
C HIS A 28 -13.45 -10.68 -10.48
N GLY A 29 -13.23 -9.37 -10.40
CA GLY A 29 -13.07 -8.62 -9.16
C GLY A 29 -13.93 -7.36 -9.17
N LEU A 30 -14.42 -6.95 -7.99
CA LEU A 30 -15.24 -5.75 -7.81
C LEU A 30 -14.75 -4.96 -6.60
N ALA A 31 -14.50 -3.67 -6.81
CA ALA A 31 -14.19 -2.73 -5.72
C ALA A 31 -15.47 -2.33 -4.98
N LEU A 32 -15.38 -2.26 -3.65
CA LEU A 32 -16.48 -1.91 -2.77
C LEU A 32 -16.28 -0.48 -2.24
N ASN A 33 -17.36 0.29 -2.13
CA ASN A 33 -17.32 1.68 -1.66
C ASN A 33 -17.57 1.82 -0.14
N VAL A 34 -17.86 0.72 0.55
CA VAL A 34 -18.25 0.71 1.98
C VAL A 34 -17.08 0.44 2.93
N MET A 35 -15.99 -0.17 2.45
CA MET A 35 -14.83 -0.57 3.25
C MET A 35 -13.54 -0.22 2.49
N TYR A 36 -12.54 0.26 3.21
CA TYR A 36 -11.26 0.68 2.63
C TYR A 36 -10.19 0.74 3.73
N ASP A 37 -8.93 0.60 3.31
CA ASP A 37 -7.78 1.02 4.11
C ASP A 37 -7.41 2.47 3.78
N VAL A 38 -6.79 3.16 4.73
CA VAL A 38 -6.12 4.45 4.48
C VAL A 38 -4.63 4.19 4.49
N VAL A 39 -3.96 4.49 3.38
CA VAL A 39 -2.51 4.36 3.27
C VAL A 39 -1.91 5.76 3.23
N GLU A 40 -1.05 6.04 4.20
CA GLU A 40 -0.26 7.25 4.26
C GLU A 40 1.20 6.90 3.95
N ALA A 41 1.77 7.60 2.99
CA ALA A 41 3.16 7.43 2.60
C ALA A 41 3.88 8.76 2.71
N GLU A 42 4.90 8.80 3.56
CA GLU A 42 5.74 9.98 3.78
C GLU A 42 7.20 9.66 3.44
N LYS A 43 7.86 10.60 2.75
CA LYS A 43 9.28 10.50 2.46
C LYS A 43 10.06 10.81 3.73
N ILE A 44 10.83 9.84 4.17
CA ILE A 44 11.78 9.96 5.28
C ILE A 44 13.22 10.03 4.77
N GLU A 45 14.16 10.41 5.63
CA GLU A 45 15.58 10.56 5.26
C GLU A 45 16.22 9.25 4.80
N ALA A 46 15.93 8.15 5.50
CA ALA A 46 16.47 6.83 5.19
C ALA A 46 15.59 5.69 5.73
N GLY A 47 15.71 4.54 5.09
CA GLY A 47 15.03 3.31 5.53
C GLY A 47 13.56 3.23 5.11
N LEU A 48 12.83 2.36 5.79
CA LEU A 48 11.39 2.17 5.64
C LEU A 48 10.81 1.78 7.00
N THR A 49 9.87 2.57 7.50
CA THR A 49 9.08 2.28 8.69
C THR A 49 7.64 2.02 8.25
N ILE A 50 6.98 1.06 8.87
CA ILE A 50 5.57 0.76 8.62
C ILE A 50 4.85 0.76 9.98
N GLU A 51 3.80 1.56 10.04
CA GLU A 51 2.88 1.63 11.17
C GLU A 51 1.51 1.17 10.68
N VAL A 52 0.77 0.48 11.55
CA VAL A 52 -0.56 -0.04 11.23
C VAL A 52 -1.48 0.29 12.39
N GLU A 53 -2.64 0.86 12.07
CA GLU A 53 -3.68 1.20 13.03
C GLU A 53 -4.99 0.47 12.72
N GLY A 54 -5.93 0.49 13.66
CA GLY A 54 -7.24 -0.10 13.51
C GLY A 54 -7.40 -1.46 14.21
N ARG A 55 -8.55 -2.08 13.98
CA ARG A 55 -9.06 -3.21 14.78
C ARG A 55 -8.11 -4.40 14.85
N TYR A 56 -7.38 -4.68 13.78
CA TYR A 56 -6.52 -5.86 13.64
C TYR A 56 -5.03 -5.50 13.51
N ALA A 57 -4.63 -4.27 13.86
CA ALA A 57 -3.26 -3.79 13.71
C ALA A 57 -2.21 -4.72 14.34
N LYS A 58 -2.52 -5.31 15.50
CA LYS A 58 -1.62 -6.21 16.22
C LYS A 58 -1.36 -7.55 15.50
N GLU A 59 -2.22 -7.90 14.54
CA GLU A 59 -2.13 -9.12 13.76
C GLU A 59 -1.36 -8.91 12.44
N ILE A 60 -1.12 -7.65 12.06
CA ILE A 60 -0.44 -7.28 10.82
C ILE A 60 1.05 -7.02 11.13
N PRO A 61 1.99 -7.73 10.49
CA PRO A 61 3.41 -7.47 10.71
C PRO A 61 3.80 -6.05 10.31
N THR A 62 4.55 -5.34 11.16
CA THR A 62 5.09 -4.00 10.86
C THR A 62 6.53 -4.05 10.33
N SER A 63 7.22 -5.18 10.46
CA SER A 63 8.54 -5.36 9.86
C SER A 63 8.45 -5.28 8.33
N PRO A 64 9.20 -4.38 7.65
CA PRO A 64 9.15 -4.19 6.21
C PRO A 64 9.29 -5.47 5.37
N LYS A 65 10.08 -6.44 5.83
CA LYS A 65 10.30 -7.71 5.10
C LYS A 65 9.10 -8.67 5.18
N MET A 66 8.26 -8.51 6.20
CA MET A 66 7.11 -9.36 6.48
C MET A 66 5.77 -8.70 6.12
N ASN A 67 5.77 -7.40 5.85
CA ASN A 67 4.59 -6.65 5.40
C ASN A 67 4.55 -6.53 3.87
N THR A 68 3.38 -6.69 3.27
CA THR A 68 3.19 -6.58 1.81
C THR A 68 3.47 -5.19 1.27
N ALA A 69 3.13 -4.12 2.00
CA ALA A 69 3.49 -2.75 1.63
C ALA A 69 5.01 -2.57 1.54
N GLY A 70 5.77 -3.18 2.46
CA GLY A 70 7.23 -3.17 2.42
C GLY A 70 7.78 -3.86 1.18
N LYS A 71 7.25 -5.04 0.82
CA LYS A 71 7.61 -5.73 -0.43
C LYS A 71 7.36 -4.86 -1.66
N VAL A 72 6.20 -4.19 -1.72
CA VAL A 72 5.87 -3.27 -2.82
C VAL A 72 6.86 -2.12 -2.90
N VAL A 73 7.21 -1.48 -1.77
CA VAL A 73 8.20 -0.39 -1.73
C VAL A 73 9.56 -0.86 -2.25
N PHE A 74 10.04 -2.03 -1.82
CA PHE A 74 11.33 -2.57 -2.30
C PHE A 74 11.33 -2.83 -3.81
N GLU A 75 10.23 -3.36 -4.35
CA GLU A 75 10.09 -3.58 -5.79
C GLU A 75 10.01 -2.27 -6.58
N LEU A 76 9.26 -1.28 -6.09
CA LEU A 76 9.22 0.05 -6.72
C LEU A 76 10.60 0.71 -6.69
N GLN A 77 11.31 0.66 -5.56
CA GLN A 77 12.69 1.16 -5.46
C GLN A 77 13.60 0.46 -6.48
N ARG A 78 13.45 -0.86 -6.66
CA ARG A 78 14.21 -1.61 -7.68
C ARG A 78 13.87 -1.18 -9.10
N MET A 79 12.60 -0.98 -9.42
CA MET A 79 12.12 -0.57 -10.75
C MET A 79 12.52 0.87 -11.12
N PHE A 80 12.57 1.77 -10.14
CA PHE A 80 12.86 3.18 -10.35
C PHE A 80 14.30 3.58 -9.98
N ARG A 81 15.15 2.63 -9.60
CA ARG A 81 16.57 2.90 -9.32
C ARG A 81 17.26 3.40 -10.59
N GLY A 82 17.80 4.62 -10.54
CA GLY A 82 18.51 5.25 -11.67
C GLY A 82 17.64 6.07 -12.63
N ARG A 83 16.38 6.36 -12.27
CA ARG A 83 15.50 7.32 -12.95
C ARG A 83 15.24 8.57 -12.11
#